data_AF-A0A7Y8J818-F1
#
_entry.id   AF-A0A7Y8J818-F1
#
_cell.length_a   1.000
_cell.length_b   1.000
_cell.length_c   1.000
_cell.angle_alpha   90.00
_cell.angle_beta   90.00
_cell.angle_gamma   90.00
#
_symmetry.space_group_name_H-M   'P 1'
#
loop_
_entity.id
_entity.type
_entity.pdbx_description
1 polymer ?
#
loop_
_entity_poly.entity_id
_entity_poly.type
_entity_poly.pdbx_seq_one_letter_code
_entity_poly.pdbx_strand_id
1 'polypeptide(L)'
;MKCFFALLILIIILGLSGCQENIPTDPIVNFPKPISQIIQDKIPICFELCDPLSGVCRVNGCVEYTHQIITAPLNVAGLYTVLLNLQMNSELCSMCMMMHPEWLMRGYGEETVNVSEEGIALVTKLYEITNRFDVVLEVIYLVTTDGVGIAEMKIVPMQPYSL
;
A
#
# COMPACT_ATOMS: atom_id res chain seq x y z
N MET A 1 -5.93 -38.83 -76.77
CA MET A 1 -5.66 -37.51 -76.14
C MET A 1 -6.76 -37.17 -75.13
N LYS A 2 -6.78 -37.82 -73.95
CA LYS A 2 -7.70 -37.49 -72.83
C LYS A 2 -6.97 -37.25 -71.50
N CYS A 3 -5.66 -37.52 -71.45
CA CYS A 3 -4.89 -37.47 -70.20
C CYS A 3 -4.20 -36.11 -69.93
N PHE A 4 -4.19 -35.19 -70.89
CA PHE A 4 -3.56 -33.88 -70.72
C PHE A 4 -4.48 -32.85 -70.01
N PHE A 5 -5.80 -32.99 -70.14
CA PHE A 5 -6.74 -32.07 -69.51
C PHE A 5 -6.84 -32.26 -67.98
N ALA A 6 -6.69 -33.49 -67.49
CA ALA A 6 -6.74 -33.76 -66.05
C ALA A 6 -5.53 -33.18 -65.28
N LEU A 7 -4.37 -33.14 -65.92
CA LEU A 7 -3.12 -32.64 -65.32
C LEU A 7 -3.13 -31.11 -65.18
N LEU A 8 -3.79 -30.41 -66.10
CA LEU A 8 -3.91 -28.95 -66.10
C LEU A 8 -4.87 -28.45 -65.00
N ILE A 9 -5.93 -29.21 -64.70
CA ILE A 9 -6.88 -28.89 -63.62
C ILE A 9 -6.21 -29.04 -62.24
N LEU A 10 -5.35 -30.05 -62.05
CA LEU A 10 -4.67 -30.29 -60.78
C LEU A 10 -3.69 -29.16 -60.41
N ILE A 11 -2.99 -28.60 -61.41
CA ILE A 11 -2.02 -27.51 -61.21
C ILE A 11 -2.71 -26.20 -60.82
N ILE A 12 -3.91 -25.94 -61.34
CA ILE A 12 -4.69 -24.73 -61.00
C ILE A 12 -5.22 -24.80 -59.57
N ILE A 13 -5.61 -25.98 -59.08
CA ILE A 13 -6.07 -26.15 -57.69
C ILE A 13 -4.92 -25.99 -56.69
N LEU A 14 -3.72 -26.49 -57.02
CA LEU A 14 -2.52 -26.33 -56.19
C LEU A 14 -1.95 -24.90 -56.18
N GLY A 15 -2.28 -24.07 -57.19
CA GLY A 15 -1.89 -22.66 -57.25
C GLY A 15 -2.82 -21.70 -56.50
N LEU A 16 -4.02 -22.16 -56.10
CA LEU A 16 -5.06 -21.36 -55.42
C LEU A 16 -5.13 -21.57 -53.90
N SER A 17 -4.36 -22.50 -53.32
CA SER A 17 -4.06 -22.49 -51.89
C SER A 17 -3.06 -21.37 -51.62
N GLY A 18 -3.55 -20.15 -51.77
CA GLY A 18 -2.82 -18.91 -51.54
C GLY A 18 -2.20 -18.88 -50.16
N CYS A 19 -1.04 -18.23 -50.11
CA CYS A 19 -0.39 -17.74 -48.91
C CYS A 19 -1.44 -17.18 -47.95
N GLN A 20 -1.79 -17.95 -46.93
CA GLN A 20 -2.23 -17.35 -45.69
C GLN A 20 -0.95 -16.81 -45.06
N GLU A 21 -0.63 -15.56 -45.38
CA GLU A 21 0.30 -14.79 -44.57
C GLU A 21 -0.24 -14.86 -43.15
N ASN A 22 0.35 -15.75 -42.35
CA ASN A 22 0.23 -15.70 -40.91
C ASN A 22 0.85 -14.37 -40.50
N ILE A 23 0.04 -13.30 -40.53
CA ILE A 23 0.33 -12.09 -39.78
C ILE A 23 0.51 -12.62 -38.35
N PRO A 24 1.71 -12.54 -37.76
CA PRO A 24 1.87 -12.85 -36.36
C PRO A 24 0.95 -11.85 -35.66
N THR A 25 -0.20 -12.32 -35.21
CA THR A 25 -0.96 -11.55 -34.24
C THR A 25 -0.13 -11.72 -33.00
N ASP A 26 0.80 -10.79 -32.77
CA ASP A 26 1.43 -10.67 -31.46
C ASP A 26 0.30 -10.83 -30.45
N PRO A 27 0.44 -11.69 -29.43
CA PRO A 27 -0.56 -11.71 -28.38
C PRO A 27 -0.60 -10.27 -27.90
N ILE A 28 -1.76 -9.63 -28.10
CA ILE A 28 -2.03 -8.35 -27.46
C ILE A 28 -2.00 -8.72 -25.99
N VAL A 29 -0.83 -8.56 -25.37
CA VAL A 29 -0.68 -8.49 -23.94
C VAL A 29 -1.41 -7.19 -23.62
N ASN A 30 -2.72 -7.32 -23.45
CA ASN A 30 -3.50 -6.38 -22.69
C ASN A 30 -2.90 -6.47 -21.30
N PHE A 31 -1.80 -5.74 -21.08
CA PHE A 31 -1.41 -5.36 -19.75
C PHE A 31 -2.67 -4.73 -19.16
N PRO A 32 -3.28 -5.32 -18.13
CA PRO A 32 -4.38 -4.66 -17.46
C PRO A 32 -3.84 -3.28 -17.08
N LYS A 33 -4.47 -2.23 -17.61
CA LYS A 33 -4.19 -0.86 -17.18
C LYS A 33 -4.16 -0.92 -15.65
N PRO A 34 -3.08 -0.48 -14.99
CA PRO A 34 -3.08 -0.42 -13.54
C PRO A 34 -4.23 0.52 -13.18
N ILE A 35 -5.32 -0.05 -12.70
CA ILE A 35 -6.37 0.73 -12.07
C ILE A 35 -5.67 1.24 -10.83
N SER A 36 -5.25 2.49 -10.84
CA SER A 36 -4.72 3.16 -9.66
C SER A 36 -5.87 3.23 -8.66
N GLN A 37 -6.02 2.19 -7.85
CA GLN A 37 -6.97 2.17 -6.77
C GLN A 37 -6.42 3.12 -5.71
N ILE A 38 -7.10 4.25 -5.55
CA ILE A 38 -6.81 5.24 -4.52
C ILE A 38 -7.91 5.12 -3.48
N ILE A 39 -7.52 4.81 -2.25
CA ILE A 39 -8.39 4.74 -1.09
C ILE A 39 -8.02 5.92 -0.20
N GLN A 40 -9.03 6.70 0.19
CA GLN A 40 -8.89 7.77 1.17
C GLN A 40 -9.86 7.50 2.30
N ASP A 41 -9.34 7.33 3.51
CA ASP A 41 -10.15 7.00 4.67
C ASP A 41 -9.47 7.45 5.96
N LYS A 42 -10.13 7.20 7.09
CA LYS A 42 -9.67 7.52 8.43
C LYS A 42 -9.77 6.31 9.36
N ILE A 43 -8.75 6.15 10.19
CA ILE A 43 -8.74 5.17 11.28
C ILE A 43 -9.04 5.94 12.57
N PRO A 44 -10.22 5.77 13.18
CA PRO A 44 -10.51 6.37 14.49
C PRO A 44 -9.64 5.71 15.57
N ILE A 45 -9.09 6.54 16.46
CA ILE A 45 -8.18 6.12 17.53
C ILE A 45 -8.87 6.37 18.87
N CYS A 46 -8.96 5.32 19.67
CA CYS A 46 -9.40 5.35 21.06
C CYS A 46 -8.72 4.18 21.80
N PHE A 47 -7.47 4.39 22.24
CA PHE A 47 -6.64 3.35 22.86
C PHE A 47 -6.15 3.78 24.24
N GLU A 48 -6.14 2.85 25.18
CA GLU A 48 -5.48 3.04 26.48
C GLU A 48 -4.03 2.59 26.39
N LEU A 49 -3.12 3.47 26.78
CA LEU A 49 -1.68 3.25 26.77
C LEU A 49 -1.09 3.50 28.16
N CYS A 50 0.03 2.86 28.44
CA CYS A 50 0.81 3.16 29.64
C CYS A 50 1.87 4.20 29.31
N ASP A 51 1.75 5.39 29.89
CA ASP A 51 2.79 6.42 29.90
C ASP A 51 3.70 6.20 31.11
N PRO A 52 5.04 6.14 30.93
CA PRO A 52 5.97 5.88 32.03
C PRO A 52 5.91 6.89 33.19
N LEU A 53 5.55 8.15 32.91
CA LEU A 53 5.48 9.20 33.93
C LEU A 53 4.08 9.39 34.48
N SER A 54 3.06 9.16 33.65
CA SER A 54 1.69 9.58 33.91
C SER A 54 0.74 8.43 34.19
N GLY A 55 1.23 7.20 34.08
CA GLY A 55 0.44 5.99 34.26
C GLY A 55 -0.49 5.77 33.07
N VAL A 56 -1.71 5.32 33.34
CA VAL A 56 -2.68 5.01 32.28
C VAL A 56 -3.14 6.30 31.61
N CYS A 57 -2.95 6.37 30.31
CA CYS A 57 -3.40 7.46 29.45
C CYS A 57 -4.30 6.92 28.35
N ARG A 58 -5.08 7.80 27.73
CA ARG A 58 -5.90 7.47 26.58
C ARG A 58 -5.49 8.32 25.39
N VAL A 59 -5.24 7.69 24.25
CA VAL A 59 -5.07 8.38 22.97
C VAL A 59 -6.42 8.43 22.27
N ASN A 60 -6.87 9.64 21.94
CA ASN A 60 -8.10 9.88 21.19
C ASN A 60 -7.81 10.71 19.94
N GLY A 61 -8.38 10.34 18.80
CA GLY A 61 -8.23 11.11 17.57
C GLY A 61 -8.42 10.25 16.33
N CYS A 62 -7.66 10.53 15.29
CA CYS A 62 -7.65 9.71 14.09
C CYS A 62 -6.33 9.80 13.32
N VAL A 63 -6.14 8.80 12.45
CA VAL A 63 -5.18 8.86 11.35
C VAL A 63 -5.95 8.90 10.05
N GLU A 64 -5.82 9.98 9.32
CA GLU A 64 -6.27 10.07 7.93
C GLU A 64 -5.19 9.47 7.04
N TYR A 65 -5.59 8.72 6.01
CA TYR A 65 -4.65 8.11 5.10
C TYR A 65 -5.10 8.16 3.64
N THR A 66 -4.12 8.24 2.74
CA THR A 66 -4.30 7.94 1.31
C THR A 66 -3.46 6.72 0.98
N HIS A 67 -4.10 5.66 0.52
CA HIS A 67 -3.48 4.42 0.06
C HIS A 67 -3.64 4.35 -1.45
N GLN A 68 -2.53 4.18 -2.16
CA GLN A 68 -2.52 4.13 -3.61
C GLN A 68 -1.61 3.00 -4.10
N ILE A 69 -2.16 2.07 -4.88
CA ILE A 69 -1.35 1.10 -5.62
C ILE A 69 -0.76 1.83 -6.85
N ILE A 70 0.55 2.07 -6.85
CA ILE A 70 1.25 2.80 -7.92
C ILE A 70 1.91 1.87 -8.94
N THR A 71 2.16 0.61 -8.59
CA THR A 71 2.70 -0.40 -9.52
C THR A 71 2.10 -1.76 -9.21
N ALA A 72 1.49 -2.37 -10.23
CA ALA A 72 1.05 -3.76 -10.20
C ALA A 72 2.25 -4.68 -10.50
N PRO A 73 2.28 -5.92 -9.97
CA PRO A 73 3.40 -6.82 -10.17
C PRO A 73 3.66 -7.09 -11.65
N LEU A 74 4.83 -6.68 -12.12
CA LEU A 74 5.39 -7.05 -13.43
C LEU A 74 6.28 -8.30 -13.32
N ASN A 75 6.58 -8.74 -12.10
CA ASN A 75 7.52 -9.80 -11.79
C ASN A 75 6.83 -11.02 -11.16
N VAL A 76 7.48 -12.18 -11.27
CA VAL A 76 7.01 -13.49 -10.76
C VAL A 76 6.77 -13.48 -9.23
N ALA A 77 7.32 -12.49 -8.52
CA ALA A 77 7.16 -12.34 -7.07
C ALA A 77 5.77 -11.83 -6.64
N GLY A 78 4.96 -11.28 -7.53
CA GLY A 78 3.58 -10.87 -7.21
C GLY A 78 3.47 -9.71 -6.20
N LEU A 79 4.47 -8.82 -6.16
CA LEU A 79 4.48 -7.66 -5.25
C LEU A 79 3.86 -6.42 -5.89
N TYR A 80 2.93 -5.81 -5.15
CA TYR A 80 2.36 -4.49 -5.40
C TYR A 80 3.18 -3.44 -4.66
N THR A 81 3.40 -2.29 -5.30
CA THR A 81 3.97 -1.12 -4.62
C THR A 81 2.85 -0.18 -4.24
N VAL A 82 2.72 0.08 -2.94
CA VAL A 82 1.74 0.98 -2.33
C VAL A 82 2.44 2.26 -1.91
N LEU A 83 1.93 3.39 -2.40
CA LEU A 83 2.22 4.72 -1.85
C LEU A 83 1.21 5.01 -0.75
N LEU A 84 1.72 5.31 0.44
CA LEU A 84 0.92 5.54 1.64
C LEU A 84 1.22 6.92 2.22
N ASN A 85 0.21 7.77 2.26
CA ASN A 85 0.26 9.03 3.00
C ASN A 85 -0.52 8.88 4.30
N LEU A 86 0.08 9.27 5.42
CA LEU A 86 -0.47 9.18 6.76
C LEU A 86 -0.47 10.56 7.41
N GLN A 87 -1.62 10.96 7.96
CA GLN A 87 -1.77 12.20 8.71
C GLN A 87 -2.40 11.89 10.07
N MET A 88 -1.59 12.01 11.13
CA MET A 88 -2.02 11.83 12.51
C MET A 88 -2.56 13.15 13.07
N ASN A 89 -3.71 13.07 13.75
CA ASN A 89 -4.20 14.14 14.60
C ASN A 89 -4.89 13.51 15.82
N SER A 90 -4.15 13.43 16.92
CA SER A 90 -4.63 12.81 18.16
C SER A 90 -4.18 13.58 19.40
N GLU A 91 -4.85 13.33 20.52
CA GLU A 91 -4.56 13.86 21.85
C GLU A 91 -4.31 12.71 22.83
N LEU A 92 -3.34 12.89 23.73
CA LEU A 92 -3.03 12.00 24.84
C LEU A 92 -3.59 12.61 26.13
N CYS A 93 -4.62 11.98 26.70
CA CYS A 93 -5.24 12.42 27.93
C CYS A 93 -4.78 11.54 29.10
N SER A 94 -4.33 12.14 30.21
CA SER A 94 -4.09 11.40 31.45
C SER A 94 -5.43 10.95 32.06
N MET A 95 -5.58 9.63 32.32
CA MET A 95 -6.75 9.11 33.03
C MET A 95 -6.63 9.25 34.55
N CYS A 96 -5.43 9.57 35.06
CA CYS A 96 -5.14 9.76 36.48
C CYS A 96 -5.37 11.21 36.96
N MET A 97 -6.02 12.06 36.15
CA MET A 97 -6.36 13.45 36.47
C MET A 97 -5.15 14.34 36.81
N MET A 98 -3.95 14.02 36.31
CA MET A 98 -2.83 14.94 36.45
C MET A 98 -3.04 16.17 35.57
N MET A 99 -2.85 17.36 36.14
CA MET A 99 -2.82 18.59 35.34
C MET A 99 -1.55 18.59 34.50
N HIS A 100 -1.72 18.61 33.18
CA HIS A 100 -0.64 18.69 32.22
C HIS A 100 -1.01 19.72 31.12
N PRO A 101 -0.01 20.31 30.43
CA PRO A 101 -0.28 21.04 29.20
C PRO A 101 -0.81 20.10 28.11
N GLU A 102 -1.35 20.64 27.03
CA GLU A 102 -1.86 19.81 25.92
C GLU A 102 -0.78 18.87 25.37
N TRP A 103 -1.12 17.59 25.27
CA TRP A 103 -0.28 16.53 24.71
C TRP A 103 -0.89 16.05 23.40
N LEU A 104 -0.47 16.68 22.31
CA LEU A 104 -0.99 16.47 20.98
C LEU A 104 0.03 15.71 20.14
N MET A 105 -0.44 14.76 19.34
CA MET A 105 0.36 14.06 18.33
C MET A 105 -0.16 14.48 16.97
N ARG A 106 0.64 15.26 16.26
CA ARG A 106 0.35 15.74 14.90
C ARG A 106 1.53 15.44 14.02
N GLY A 107 1.28 14.86 12.85
CA GLY A 107 2.36 14.56 11.92
C GLY A 107 1.86 14.05 10.59
N TYR A 108 2.61 14.36 9.55
CA TYR A 108 2.43 13.85 8.20
C TYR A 108 3.61 12.93 7.85
N GLY A 109 3.34 11.84 7.14
CA GLY A 109 4.37 10.98 6.60
C GLY A 109 3.94 10.37 5.27
N GLU A 110 4.89 10.26 4.35
CA GLU A 110 4.74 9.53 3.10
C GLU A 110 5.67 8.31 3.16
N GLU A 111 5.16 7.15 2.79
CA GLU A 111 5.88 5.88 2.80
C GLU A 111 5.59 5.12 1.51
N THR A 112 6.59 4.42 0.99
CA THR A 112 6.41 3.48 -0.13
C THR A 112 6.71 2.07 0.34
N VAL A 113 5.74 1.17 0.16
CA VAL A 113 5.78 -0.17 0.74
C VAL A 113 5.47 -1.21 -0.32
N ASN A 114 6.20 -2.32 -0.32
CA ASN A 114 5.92 -3.45 -1.19
C ASN A 114 5.14 -4.53 -0.44
N VAL A 115 4.02 -4.97 -1.00
CA VAL A 115 3.10 -5.93 -0.38
C VAL A 115 2.68 -6.98 -1.42
N SER A 116 2.64 -8.27 -1.07
CA SER A 116 2.04 -9.30 -1.93
C SER A 116 0.51 -9.24 -1.89
N GLU A 117 -0.17 -9.87 -2.83
CA GLU A 117 -1.65 -9.85 -2.92
C GLU A 117 -2.36 -10.20 -1.60
N GLU A 118 -1.92 -11.25 -0.91
CA GLU A 118 -2.45 -11.66 0.41
C GLU A 118 -1.52 -11.25 1.57
N GLY A 119 -0.55 -10.38 1.29
CA GLY A 119 0.50 -10.01 2.23
C GLY A 119 0.11 -8.88 3.18
N ILE A 120 0.88 -8.78 4.26
CA ILE A 120 0.85 -7.64 5.18
C ILE A 120 2.28 -7.11 5.30
N ALA A 121 2.45 -5.81 5.07
CA ALA A 121 3.66 -5.11 5.44
C ALA A 121 3.43 -4.27 6.70
N LEU A 122 4.47 -4.14 7.52
CA LEU A 122 4.44 -3.33 8.74
C LEU A 122 5.22 -2.04 8.52
N VAL A 123 4.60 -0.91 8.82
CA VAL A 123 5.21 0.42 8.74
C VAL A 123 5.20 1.03 10.14
N THR A 124 6.37 1.36 10.67
CA THR A 124 6.49 1.99 11.99
C THR A 124 6.67 3.49 11.81
N LYS A 125 5.85 4.30 12.50
CA LYS A 125 6.00 5.75 12.58
C LYS A 125 6.10 6.19 14.03
N LEU A 126 6.97 7.17 14.26
CA LEU A 126 7.08 7.87 15.53
C LEU A 126 6.42 9.23 15.39
N TYR A 127 5.58 9.59 16.35
CA TYR A 127 4.95 10.90 16.45
C TYR A 127 5.41 11.57 17.74
N GLU A 128 5.96 12.77 17.61
CA GLU A 128 6.26 13.60 18.77
C GLU A 128 4.96 13.98 19.49
N ILE A 129 5.06 14.06 20.82
CA ILE A 129 3.97 14.50 21.68
C ILE A 129 4.30 15.91 22.12
N THR A 130 3.44 16.88 21.81
CA THR A 130 3.69 18.28 22.20
C THR A 130 3.89 18.40 23.71
N ASN A 131 4.83 19.25 24.13
CA ASN A 131 5.21 19.44 25.54
C ASN A 131 5.77 18.18 26.24
N ARG A 132 6.24 17.19 25.47
CA ARG A 132 6.98 16.03 25.96
C ARG A 132 8.25 15.86 25.14
N PHE A 133 9.39 15.71 25.82
CA PHE A 133 10.72 15.52 25.21
C PHE A 133 11.37 14.21 25.67
N ASP A 134 10.68 13.48 26.54
CA ASP A 134 11.11 12.23 27.16
C ASP A 134 10.58 11.01 26.41
N VAL A 135 9.46 11.16 25.69
CA VAL A 135 8.75 10.07 25.02
C VAL A 135 8.18 10.49 23.67
N VAL A 136 7.90 9.49 22.82
CA VAL A 136 7.17 9.61 21.56
C VAL A 136 6.10 8.54 21.47
N LEU A 137 5.09 8.77 20.63
CA LEU A 137 4.10 7.74 20.27
C LEU A 137 4.64 6.92 19.09
N GLU A 138 4.88 5.64 19.30
CA GLU A 138 5.14 4.68 18.24
C GLU A 138 3.82 4.06 17.77
N VAL A 139 3.59 4.09 16.46
CA VAL A 139 2.45 3.44 15.81
C VAL A 139 2.95 2.49 14.73
N ILE A 140 2.55 1.23 14.82
CA ILE A 140 2.82 0.22 13.81
C ILE A 140 1.56 0.05 12.97
N TYR A 141 1.64 0.47 11.71
CA TYR A 141 0.58 0.30 10.73
C TYR A 141 0.72 -1.04 10.01
N LEU A 142 -0.40 -1.71 9.80
CA LEU A 142 -0.53 -2.84 8.88
C LEU A 142 -0.97 -2.32 7.52
N VAL A 143 -0.25 -2.67 6.46
CA VAL A 143 -0.51 -2.23 5.08
C VAL A 143 -0.76 -3.47 4.23
N THR A 144 -1.89 -3.48 3.55
CA THR A 144 -2.32 -4.54 2.62
C THR A 144 -2.56 -3.92 1.24
N THR A 145 -2.94 -4.73 0.25
CA THR A 145 -3.45 -4.21 -1.04
C THR A 145 -4.81 -3.51 -0.89
N ASP A 146 -5.57 -3.81 0.17
CA ASP A 146 -6.94 -3.33 0.34
C ASP A 146 -7.05 -2.10 1.25
N GLY A 147 -5.99 -1.76 1.97
CA GLY A 147 -5.98 -0.60 2.84
C GLY A 147 -4.99 -0.71 3.99
N VAL A 148 -5.25 0.09 5.03
CA VAL A 148 -4.35 0.30 6.16
C VAL A 148 -5.11 0.16 7.47
N GLY A 149 -4.45 -0.41 8.47
CA GLY A 149 -4.92 -0.47 9.86
C GLY A 149 -3.81 -0.14 10.85
N ILE A 150 -4.15 -0.13 12.14
CA ILE A 150 -3.18 -0.01 13.24
C ILE A 150 -3.01 -1.40 13.87
N ALA A 151 -1.79 -1.92 13.87
CA ALA A 151 -1.43 -3.19 14.49
C ALA A 151 -1.09 -3.01 15.97
N GLU A 152 -0.28 -1.98 16.28
CA GLU A 152 0.17 -1.68 17.63
C GLU A 152 0.32 -0.17 17.81
N MET A 153 0.10 0.30 19.03
CA MET A 153 0.38 1.66 19.45
C MET A 153 0.99 1.64 20.85
N LYS A 154 2.11 2.34 21.06
CA LYS A 154 2.75 2.42 22.37
C LYS A 154 3.53 3.71 22.58
N ILE A 155 3.68 4.11 23.84
CA ILE A 155 4.56 5.22 24.23
C ILE A 155 5.94 4.64 24.48
N VAL A 156 6.97 5.19 23.84
CA VAL A 156 8.35 4.73 23.96
C VAL A 156 9.27 5.90 24.34
N PRO A 157 10.38 5.66 25.07
CA PRO A 157 11.36 6.68 25.36
C PRO A 157 11.93 7.29 24.08
N MET A 158 12.11 8.61 24.05
CA MET A 158 12.81 9.27 22.96
C MET A 158 14.29 8.86 23.00
N GLN A 159 14.79 8.22 21.94
CA GLN A 159 16.21 7.89 21.86
C GLN A 159 17.01 9.18 21.67
N PRO A 160 18.10 9.41 22.43
CA PRO A 160 18.98 10.53 22.16
C PRO A 160 19.62 10.33 20.80
N TYR A 161 19.55 11.35 19.94
CA TYR A 161 20.31 11.37 18.68
C TYR A 161 21.78 11.10 19.02
N SER A 162 22.32 9.98 18.55
CA SER A 162 23.76 9.76 18.51
C SER A 162 24.33 10.73 17.47
N LEU A 163 24.87 11.84 17.95
CA LEU A 163 25.68 12.78 17.18
C LEU A 163 26.95 12.12 16.65
#